data_AF-A0A2V7URV1-F1
#
_entry.id   AF-A0A2V7URV1-F1
#
_cell.length_a   1.000
_cell.length_b   1.000
_cell.length_c   1.000
_cell.angle_alpha   90.00
_cell.angle_beta   90.00
_cell.angle_gamma   90.00
#
_symmetry.space_group_name_H-M   'P 1'
#
loop_
_entity.id
_entity.type
_entity.pdbx_description
1 polymer ?
#
loop_
_entity_poly.entity_id
_entity_poly.type
_entity_poly.pdbx_seq_one_letter_code
_entity_poly.pdbx_strand_id
1 'polypeptide(L)'
;MNWTRYKPGQPRGHYESFFQRANHPTRPLAFWIRYTIFSPTGHPEKAIGELWAMFFNGETGDHVAVKEEYPLSACRFEPDGFGAQVGGAVLAPGKLKGTCAARSHTLSWDLAYEGDQPPILFLPRSMYEGNFPKAKSFIGVPMAVYDGSVSVDGKSFDVQKWVGSQNHNWGSRHTDYYAFGQVAGFDDAPDSFLEVVSARLKFGPVWTPMLTPMVLRHRGQEHAFVRLPQTLRARGRFRYFHWEFGAENHAVKIAGEISAPREAFVGLTYYNPPGGIKHCLNSKLASCRLTVTDKSTGGQETLKAQHRTAFEILTDDRTHGVPIRV
;
A
#
# COMPACT_ATOMS: atom_id res chain seq x y z
N MET A 1 -8.47 14.01 -6.53
CA MET A 1 -8.57 12.62 -7.03
C MET A 1 -8.87 11.62 -5.92
N ASN A 2 -8.98 12.07 -4.68
CA ASN A 2 -9.13 11.24 -3.48
C ASN A 2 -10.60 11.17 -3.08
N TRP A 3 -11.39 10.46 -3.88
CA TRP A 3 -12.82 10.24 -3.67
C TRP A 3 -13.23 8.96 -4.38
N THR A 4 -14.39 8.43 -4.01
CA THR A 4 -14.84 7.11 -4.43
C THR A 4 -15.10 7.04 -5.93
N ARG A 5 -14.59 5.99 -6.57
CA ARG A 5 -14.71 5.73 -8.02
C ARG A 5 -15.76 4.69 -8.34
N TYR A 6 -16.10 3.84 -7.38
CA TYR A 6 -17.18 2.88 -7.47
C TYR A 6 -18.51 3.56 -7.76
N LYS A 7 -19.26 3.00 -8.72
CA LYS A 7 -20.65 3.39 -8.98
C LYS A 7 -21.57 2.26 -8.53
N PRO A 8 -22.51 2.50 -7.59
CA PRO A 8 -23.45 1.48 -7.14
C PRO A 8 -24.19 0.82 -8.31
N GLY A 9 -24.32 -0.51 -8.26
CA GLY A 9 -25.03 -1.28 -9.29
C GLY A 9 -24.25 -1.50 -10.59
N GLN A 10 -22.99 -1.03 -10.72
CA GLN A 10 -22.24 -1.23 -11.95
C GLN A 10 -21.94 -2.73 -12.19
N PRO A 11 -22.19 -3.28 -13.41
CA PRO A 11 -21.94 -4.69 -13.69
C PRO A 11 -20.44 -5.02 -13.82
N ARG A 12 -19.61 -4.00 -14.06
CA ARG A 12 -18.16 -4.15 -14.14
C ARG A 12 -17.59 -4.37 -12.74
N GLY A 13 -16.84 -5.45 -12.55
CA GLY A 13 -16.16 -5.72 -11.29
C GLY A 13 -15.26 -4.57 -10.86
N HIS A 14 -15.15 -4.37 -9.56
CA HIS A 14 -14.44 -3.26 -8.95
C HIS A 14 -13.87 -3.65 -7.61
N TYR A 15 -12.66 -3.18 -7.33
CA TYR A 15 -12.16 -3.05 -5.97
C TYR A 15 -11.68 -1.62 -5.80
N GLU A 16 -11.81 -1.10 -4.60
CA GLU A 16 -11.35 0.24 -4.26
C GLU A 16 -11.07 0.32 -2.78
N SER A 17 -9.89 0.83 -2.42
CA SER A 17 -9.43 0.86 -1.05
C SER A 17 -8.84 2.21 -0.69
N PHE A 18 -9.29 2.73 0.45
CA PHE A 18 -8.62 3.81 1.17
C PHE A 18 -7.84 3.17 2.32
N PHE A 19 -6.54 3.41 2.41
CA PHE A 19 -5.73 2.81 3.48
C PHE A 19 -4.73 3.78 4.09
N GLN A 20 -4.60 3.66 5.41
CA GLN A 20 -3.62 4.34 6.24
C GLN A 20 -2.53 3.34 6.61
N ARG A 21 -1.28 3.81 6.62
CA ARG A 21 -0.16 3.07 7.21
C ARG A 21 0.77 4.02 7.91
N ALA A 22 1.30 3.60 9.05
CA ALA A 22 2.39 4.31 9.69
C ALA A 22 3.32 3.37 10.43
N ASN A 23 4.53 3.84 10.66
CA ASN A 23 5.55 3.15 11.43
C ASN A 23 5.96 4.01 12.61
N HIS A 24 6.30 3.36 13.72
CA HIS A 24 6.93 4.03 14.84
C HIS A 24 8.26 4.66 14.40
N PRO A 25 8.62 5.87 14.88
CA PRO A 25 9.83 6.57 14.46
C PRO A 25 11.12 5.74 14.59
N THR A 26 11.26 4.99 15.68
CA THR A 26 12.51 4.27 16.03
C THR A 26 12.35 2.79 16.42
N ARG A 27 11.12 2.29 16.50
CA ARG A 27 10.82 0.93 16.99
C ARG A 27 10.21 0.13 15.84
N PRO A 28 10.38 -1.19 15.80
CA PRO A 28 9.82 -2.03 14.74
C PRO A 28 8.32 -2.27 14.96
N LEU A 29 7.53 -1.20 15.05
CA LEU A 29 6.09 -1.23 15.20
C LEU A 29 5.43 -0.53 14.00
N ALA A 30 4.32 -1.07 13.53
CA ALA A 30 3.57 -0.50 12.42
C ALA A 30 2.08 -0.85 12.49
N PHE A 31 1.24 0.03 11.94
CA PHE A 31 -0.15 -0.30 11.65
C PHE A 31 -0.45 -0.15 10.16
N TRP A 32 -1.48 -0.87 9.72
CA TRP A 32 -2.10 -0.71 8.42
C TRP A 32 -3.60 -0.92 8.56
N ILE A 33 -4.40 0.06 8.14
CA ILE A 33 -5.85 0.05 8.28
C ILE A 33 -6.46 0.39 6.92
N ARG A 34 -7.38 -0.43 6.43
CA ARG A 34 -7.93 -0.32 5.07
C ARG A 34 -9.46 -0.46 5.05
N TYR A 35 -10.09 0.45 4.32
CA TYR A 35 -11.52 0.52 4.05
C TYR A 35 -11.73 0.23 2.57
N THR A 36 -12.39 -0.88 2.24
CA THR A 36 -12.44 -1.39 0.87
C THR A 36 -13.88 -1.58 0.41
N ILE A 37 -14.15 -1.23 -0.85
CA ILE A 37 -15.28 -1.72 -1.63
C ILE A 37 -14.78 -2.91 -2.44
N PHE A 38 -15.51 -4.02 -2.41
CA PHE A 38 -15.34 -5.12 -3.35
C PHE A 38 -16.66 -5.40 -4.06
N SER A 39 -16.64 -5.45 -5.39
CA SER A 39 -17.79 -5.77 -6.23
C SER A 39 -17.36 -6.78 -7.30
N PRO A 40 -17.88 -8.01 -7.28
CA PRO A 40 -17.56 -9.01 -8.29
C PRO A 40 -18.15 -8.64 -9.66
N THR A 41 -17.49 -9.09 -10.72
CA THR A 41 -17.93 -8.87 -12.11
C THR A 41 -19.24 -9.60 -12.37
N GLY A 42 -20.21 -8.92 -12.98
CA GLY A 42 -21.52 -9.48 -13.32
C GLY A 42 -22.46 -9.68 -12.13
N HIS A 43 -22.00 -9.38 -10.91
CA HIS A 43 -22.74 -9.65 -9.67
C HIS A 43 -22.70 -8.44 -8.71
N PRO A 44 -23.16 -7.24 -9.14
CA PRO A 44 -23.15 -6.05 -8.29
C PRO A 44 -23.95 -6.20 -7.00
N GLU A 45 -24.95 -7.09 -6.97
CA GLU A 45 -25.74 -7.44 -5.78
C GLU A 45 -24.91 -8.11 -4.68
N LYS A 46 -23.75 -8.68 -5.03
CA LYS A 46 -22.80 -9.31 -4.09
C LYS A 46 -21.68 -8.37 -3.66
N ALA A 47 -21.81 -7.07 -3.95
CA ALA A 47 -20.82 -6.10 -3.52
C ALA A 47 -20.86 -5.92 -1.99
N ILE A 48 -19.67 -5.80 -1.40
CA ILE A 48 -19.44 -5.71 0.05
C ILE A 48 -18.49 -4.58 0.38
N GLY A 49 -18.56 -4.11 1.62
CA GLY A 49 -17.47 -3.38 2.25
C GLY A 49 -16.57 -4.34 3.02
N GLU A 50 -15.27 -4.15 2.96
CA GLU A 50 -14.31 -4.87 3.80
C GLU A 50 -13.56 -3.87 4.68
N LEU A 51 -13.50 -4.17 5.97
CA LEU A 51 -12.69 -3.46 6.94
C LEU A 51 -11.51 -4.34 7.31
N TRP A 52 -10.30 -3.82 7.14
CA TRP A 52 -9.07 -4.52 7.45
C TRP A 52 -8.24 -3.72 8.44
N ALA A 53 -7.66 -4.39 9.43
CA ALA A 53 -6.65 -3.81 10.30
C ALA A 53 -5.52 -4.80 10.55
N MET A 54 -4.30 -4.30 10.54
CA MET A 54 -3.11 -5.05 10.91
C MET A 54 -2.24 -4.23 11.85
N PHE A 55 -1.65 -4.92 12.81
CA PHE A 55 -0.60 -4.38 13.67
C PHE A 55 0.60 -5.31 13.63
N PHE A 56 1.75 -4.73 13.30
CA PHE A 56 3.02 -5.45 13.23
C PHE A 56 3.85 -5.08 14.46
N ASN A 57 4.10 -6.05 15.34
CA ASN A 57 5.00 -5.88 16.47
C ASN A 57 6.29 -6.68 16.27
N GLY A 58 7.30 -6.06 15.67
CA GLY A 58 8.61 -6.67 15.45
C GLY A 58 9.46 -6.85 16.71
N GLU A 59 9.06 -6.29 17.85
CA GLU A 59 9.75 -6.51 19.12
C GLU A 59 9.42 -7.88 19.71
N THR A 60 8.21 -8.38 19.43
CA THR A 60 7.71 -9.67 19.92
C THR A 60 7.64 -10.72 18.81
N GLY A 61 7.57 -10.30 17.54
CA GLY A 61 7.22 -11.16 16.42
C GLY A 61 5.70 -11.39 16.27
N ASP A 62 4.89 -10.89 17.21
CA ASP A 62 3.45 -11.06 17.17
C ASP A 62 2.82 -10.06 16.20
N HIS A 63 2.33 -10.57 15.08
CA HIS A 63 1.64 -9.78 14.07
C HIS A 63 0.17 -10.17 14.06
N VAL A 64 -0.70 -9.19 14.20
CA VAL A 64 -2.14 -9.40 14.24
C VAL A 64 -2.76 -8.82 12.98
N ALA A 65 -3.65 -9.59 12.35
CA ALA A 65 -4.44 -9.17 11.22
C ALA A 65 -5.89 -9.61 11.40
N VAL A 66 -6.79 -8.68 11.15
CA VAL A 66 -8.24 -8.88 11.25
C VAL A 66 -8.91 -8.31 10.00
N LYS A 67 -9.99 -8.97 9.60
CA LYS A 67 -10.84 -8.57 8.48
C LYS A 67 -12.29 -8.85 8.84
N GLU A 68 -13.14 -7.87 8.59
CA GLU A 68 -14.59 -8.03 8.62
C GLU A 68 -15.20 -7.62 7.28
N GLU A 69 -16.30 -8.27 6.93
CA GLU A 69 -17.05 -8.01 5.71
C GLU A 69 -18.45 -7.53 6.08
N TYR A 70 -18.90 -6.48 5.42
CA TYR A 70 -20.18 -5.83 5.66
C TYR A 70 -20.98 -5.74 4.35
N PRO A 71 -22.31 -5.90 4.39
CA PRO A 71 -23.14 -5.57 3.24
C PRO A 71 -22.94 -4.08 2.90
N LEU A 72 -22.95 -3.71 1.61
CA LEU A 72 -22.77 -2.30 1.21
C LEU A 72 -23.79 -1.34 1.83
N SER A 73 -24.98 -1.82 2.24
CA SER A 73 -25.98 -1.02 2.96
C SER A 73 -25.51 -0.54 4.34
N ALA A 74 -24.49 -1.19 4.92
CA ALA A 74 -23.83 -0.80 6.17
C ALA A 74 -22.53 0.00 5.91
N CYS A 75 -22.33 0.49 4.69
CA CYS A 75 -21.14 1.24 4.30
C CYS A 75 -21.52 2.58 3.67
N ARG A 76 -20.62 3.55 3.78
CA ARG A 76 -20.70 4.85 3.11
C ARG A 76 -19.34 5.19 2.54
N PHE A 77 -19.30 5.59 1.28
CA PHE A 77 -18.08 5.96 0.59
C PHE A 77 -18.34 7.27 -0.16
N GLU A 78 -17.55 8.30 0.12
CA GLU A 78 -17.85 9.65 -0.37
C GLU A 78 -17.48 9.78 -1.86
N PRO A 79 -18.45 10.11 -2.75
CA PRO A 79 -18.22 10.16 -4.20
C PRO A 79 -17.59 11.47 -4.68
N ASP A 80 -17.63 12.52 -3.86
CA ASP A 80 -17.21 13.88 -4.15
C ASP A 80 -16.16 14.42 -3.15
N GLY A 81 -15.76 13.61 -2.17
CA GLY A 81 -14.76 13.95 -1.17
C GLY A 81 -14.01 12.72 -0.67
N PHE A 82 -13.02 12.97 0.20
CA PHE A 82 -12.33 11.91 0.92
C PHE A 82 -13.14 11.52 2.16
N GLY A 83 -13.57 10.27 2.22
CA GLY A 83 -14.24 9.72 3.39
C GLY A 83 -14.79 8.33 3.12
N ALA A 84 -14.75 7.50 4.15
CA ALA A 84 -15.32 6.15 4.10
C ALA A 84 -15.83 5.75 5.49
N GLN A 85 -16.87 4.93 5.51
CA GLN A 85 -17.36 4.22 6.67
C GLN A 85 -17.67 2.79 6.26
N VAL A 86 -17.14 1.83 7.03
CA VAL A 86 -17.43 0.40 6.86
C VAL A 86 -17.85 -0.12 8.22
N GLY A 87 -19.14 -0.48 8.36
CA GLY A 87 -19.72 -0.79 9.66
C GLY A 87 -19.64 0.43 10.60
N GLY A 88 -19.14 0.22 11.80
CA GLY A 88 -18.93 1.29 12.79
C GLY A 88 -17.62 2.09 12.60
N ALA A 89 -16.71 1.65 11.73
CA ALA A 89 -15.43 2.30 11.54
C ALA A 89 -15.52 3.46 10.54
N VAL A 90 -14.92 4.60 10.89
CA VAL A 90 -14.94 5.84 10.12
C VAL A 90 -13.54 6.26 9.74
N LEU A 91 -13.37 6.67 8.48
CA LEU A 91 -12.22 7.37 7.93
C LEU A 91 -12.70 8.71 7.37
N ALA A 92 -12.14 9.80 7.87
CA ALA A 92 -12.47 11.15 7.46
C ALA A 92 -11.18 11.97 7.29
N PRO A 93 -11.23 13.17 6.67
CA PRO A 93 -10.06 14.04 6.59
C PRO A 93 -9.45 14.27 7.98
N GLY A 94 -8.19 13.87 8.13
CA GLY A 94 -7.39 14.07 9.33
C GLY A 94 -7.73 13.15 10.52
N LYS A 95 -8.64 12.18 10.38
CA LYS A 95 -8.96 11.25 11.47
C LYS A 95 -9.48 9.89 11.01
N LEU A 96 -9.24 8.87 11.82
CA LEU A 96 -9.84 7.56 11.67
C LEU A 96 -10.11 6.93 13.04
N LYS A 97 -11.28 6.32 13.18
CA LYS A 97 -11.69 5.64 14.41
C LYS A 97 -12.46 4.38 14.06
N GLY A 98 -12.22 3.30 14.78
CA GLY A 98 -12.91 2.05 14.51
C GLY A 98 -12.44 0.89 15.35
N THR A 99 -13.08 -0.25 15.11
CA THR A 99 -12.72 -1.54 15.67
C THR A 99 -12.96 -2.58 14.60
N CYS A 100 -12.08 -3.57 14.52
CA CYS A 100 -12.23 -4.73 13.66
C CYS A 100 -11.82 -5.97 14.45
N ALA A 101 -12.60 -7.03 14.33
CA ALA A 101 -12.36 -8.28 15.03
C ALA A 101 -12.45 -9.47 14.08
N ALA A 102 -11.56 -10.44 14.26
CA ALA A 102 -11.65 -11.71 13.55
C ALA A 102 -11.08 -12.83 14.42
N ARG A 103 -11.81 -13.93 14.53
CA ARG A 103 -11.46 -15.07 15.39
C ARG A 103 -11.26 -14.62 16.85
N SER A 104 -10.08 -14.84 17.42
CA SER A 104 -9.71 -14.44 18.78
C SER A 104 -9.03 -13.08 18.86
N HIS A 105 -8.92 -12.35 17.74
CA HIS A 105 -8.19 -11.09 17.70
C HIS A 105 -9.13 -9.90 17.53
N THR A 106 -8.81 -8.81 18.22
CA THR A 106 -9.49 -7.51 18.10
C THR A 106 -8.49 -6.39 18.00
N LEU A 107 -8.65 -5.54 16.97
CA LEU A 107 -7.92 -4.28 16.83
C LEU A 107 -8.89 -3.12 16.93
N SER A 108 -8.56 -2.11 17.73
CA SER A 108 -9.28 -0.83 17.74
C SER A 108 -8.31 0.33 17.56
N TRP A 109 -8.78 1.41 16.97
CA TRP A 109 -7.97 2.61 16.73
C TRP A 109 -8.80 3.87 16.95
N ASP A 110 -8.12 4.91 17.43
CA ASP A 110 -8.61 6.29 17.47
C ASP A 110 -7.39 7.18 17.17
N LEU A 111 -7.33 7.68 15.94
CA LEU A 111 -6.14 8.30 15.37
C LEU A 111 -6.52 9.62 14.69
N ALA A 112 -5.73 10.63 14.93
CA ALA A 112 -5.66 11.83 14.10
C ALA A 112 -4.43 11.73 13.18
N TYR A 113 -4.48 12.40 12.04
CA TYR A 113 -3.33 12.53 11.18
C TYR A 113 -3.30 13.86 10.44
N GLU A 114 -2.10 14.34 10.16
CA GLU A 114 -1.86 15.55 9.38
C GLU A 114 -0.75 15.34 8.35
N GLY A 115 -0.70 16.22 7.37
CA GLY A 115 0.33 16.24 6.34
C GLY A 115 0.04 17.32 5.32
N ASP A 116 1.08 18.02 4.91
CA ASP A 116 1.03 19.20 4.04
C ASP A 116 1.68 18.96 2.67
N GLN A 117 2.36 17.84 2.51
CA GLN A 117 3.04 17.52 1.26
C GLN A 117 2.03 17.32 0.11
N PRO A 118 2.36 17.79 -1.11
CA PRO A 118 1.50 17.60 -2.27
C PRO A 118 1.23 16.11 -2.53
N PRO A 119 0.03 15.72 -3.01
CA PRO A 119 -0.23 14.33 -3.38
C PRO A 119 0.76 13.78 -4.40
N ILE A 120 1.03 12.47 -4.36
CA ILE A 120 1.89 11.79 -5.36
C ILE A 120 1.01 11.05 -6.37
N LEU A 121 1.31 11.30 -7.65
CA LEU A 121 0.75 10.56 -8.76
C LEU A 121 1.70 9.43 -9.16
N PHE A 122 1.25 8.20 -8.98
CA PHE A 122 2.01 7.01 -9.35
C PHE A 122 1.78 6.57 -10.81
N LEU A 123 0.99 7.34 -11.55
CA LEU A 123 0.73 7.21 -12.97
C LEU A 123 0.71 8.60 -13.62
N PRO A 124 0.94 8.73 -14.94
CA PRO A 124 0.63 9.96 -15.66
C PRO A 124 -0.84 10.38 -15.42
N ARG A 125 -1.07 11.68 -15.20
CA ARG A 125 -2.39 12.24 -14.84
C ARG A 125 -3.53 11.76 -15.75
N SER A 126 -3.31 11.76 -17.07
CA SER A 126 -4.30 11.32 -18.06
C SER A 126 -4.75 9.85 -17.90
N MET A 127 -3.94 9.01 -17.27
CA MET A 127 -4.28 7.60 -17.06
C MET A 127 -5.27 7.38 -15.91
N TYR A 128 -5.48 8.37 -15.03
CA TYR A 128 -6.43 8.24 -13.92
C TYR A 128 -7.89 8.29 -14.36
N GLU A 129 -8.18 9.02 -15.43
CA GLU A 129 -9.51 9.13 -16.04
C GLU A 129 -9.79 7.97 -17.01
N GLY A 130 -8.73 7.35 -17.53
CA GLY A 130 -8.80 6.28 -18.52
C GLY A 130 -9.10 4.88 -17.96
N ASN A 131 -9.39 3.97 -18.88
CA ASN A 131 -9.67 2.56 -18.60
C ASN A 131 -8.41 1.70 -18.36
N PHE A 132 -7.22 2.25 -18.57
CA PHE A 132 -5.93 1.59 -18.43
C PHE A 132 -4.97 2.49 -17.61
N PRO A 133 -4.22 1.95 -16.62
CA PRO A 133 -4.25 0.55 -16.16
C PRO A 133 -5.55 0.19 -15.42
N LYS A 134 -5.79 -1.12 -15.30
CA LYS A 134 -6.96 -1.68 -14.61
C LYS A 134 -6.86 -1.62 -13.09
N ALA A 135 -5.67 -1.34 -12.56
CA ALA A 135 -5.37 -1.05 -11.17
C ALA A 135 -4.63 0.29 -11.10
N LYS A 136 -5.07 1.20 -10.24
CA LYS A 136 -4.52 2.55 -10.08
C LYS A 136 -4.16 2.78 -8.62
N SER A 137 -3.08 3.53 -8.37
CA SER A 137 -2.62 3.94 -7.04
C SER A 137 -2.49 5.46 -6.99
N PHE A 138 -2.83 6.06 -5.86
CA PHE A 138 -2.75 7.48 -5.58
C PHE A 138 -2.38 7.66 -4.10
N ILE A 139 -1.39 8.51 -3.82
CA ILE A 139 -1.00 8.84 -2.44
C ILE A 139 -1.55 10.24 -2.17
N GLY A 140 -2.58 10.33 -1.34
CA GLY A 140 -3.25 11.59 -1.07
C GLY A 140 -2.51 12.45 -0.06
N VAL A 141 -1.98 11.83 1.01
CA VAL A 141 -1.16 12.51 2.01
C VAL A 141 0.11 11.68 2.22
N PRO A 142 1.19 11.93 1.44
CA PRO A 142 2.49 11.34 1.72
C PRO A 142 3.07 11.96 3.00
N MET A 143 3.95 11.22 3.69
CA MET A 143 4.58 11.68 4.93
C MET A 143 3.58 12.10 6.02
N ALA A 144 2.39 11.49 6.04
CA ALA A 144 1.38 11.76 7.05
C ALA A 144 1.90 11.41 8.44
N VAL A 145 1.71 12.30 9.41
CA VAL A 145 2.09 12.11 10.81
C VAL A 145 0.83 11.76 11.59
N TYR A 146 0.89 10.68 12.37
CA TYR A 146 -0.24 10.13 13.11
C TYR A 146 -0.01 10.26 14.61
N ASP A 147 -1.09 10.65 15.31
CA ASP A 147 -1.18 10.69 16.77
C ASP A 147 -2.48 10.03 17.26
N GLY A 148 -2.47 9.45 18.45
CA GLY A 148 -3.62 8.80 19.07
C GLY A 148 -3.29 7.42 19.65
N SER A 149 -4.15 6.43 19.44
CA SER A 149 -3.90 5.10 19.98
C SER A 149 -4.39 3.97 19.08
N VAL A 150 -3.70 2.84 19.18
CA VAL A 150 -4.13 1.54 18.65
C VAL A 150 -4.16 0.55 19.81
N SER A 151 -5.23 -0.23 19.95
CA SER A 151 -5.31 -1.35 20.88
C SER A 151 -5.32 -2.67 20.12
N VAL A 152 -4.54 -3.64 20.59
CA VAL A 152 -4.47 -5.00 20.05
C VAL A 152 -4.73 -5.97 21.19
N ASP A 153 -5.82 -6.72 21.10
CA ASP A 153 -6.22 -7.72 22.10
C ASP A 153 -6.25 -7.17 23.54
N GLY A 154 -6.73 -5.93 23.67
CA GLY A 154 -6.81 -5.20 24.95
C GLY A 154 -5.53 -4.48 25.37
N LYS A 155 -4.39 -4.70 24.69
CA LYS A 155 -3.15 -3.97 24.93
C LYS A 155 -3.12 -2.69 24.11
N SER A 156 -3.07 -1.55 24.79
CA SER A 156 -2.95 -0.24 24.15
C SER A 156 -1.50 0.08 23.75
N PHE A 157 -1.35 0.67 22.57
CA PHE A 157 -0.13 1.24 22.02
C PHE A 157 -0.38 2.70 21.71
N ASP A 158 0.42 3.56 22.33
CA ASP A 158 0.39 4.98 22.06
C ASP A 158 1.05 5.27 20.70
N VAL A 159 0.34 6.04 19.89
CA VAL A 159 0.80 6.46 18.57
C VAL A 159 1.17 7.92 18.73
N GLN A 160 2.48 8.19 18.80
CA GLN A 160 3.03 9.53 18.91
C GLN A 160 3.93 9.80 17.72
N LYS A 161 3.50 10.69 16.83
CA LYS A 161 4.25 11.08 15.64
C LYS A 161 4.70 9.90 14.76
N TRP A 162 3.86 8.87 14.62
CA TRP A 162 4.18 7.79 13.69
C TRP A 162 4.08 8.32 12.27
N VAL A 163 5.07 8.01 11.44
CA VAL A 163 5.17 8.57 10.08
C VAL A 163 4.66 7.56 9.07
N GLY A 164 3.92 8.05 8.08
CA GLY A 164 3.00 7.24 7.31
C GLY A 164 2.57 7.83 5.98
N SER A 165 1.47 7.29 5.48
CA SER A 165 0.82 7.79 4.27
C SER A 165 -0.67 7.48 4.28
N GLN A 166 -1.45 8.36 3.66
CA GLN A 166 -2.82 8.08 3.24
C GLN A 166 -2.82 7.74 1.76
N ASN A 167 -3.39 6.59 1.43
CA ASN A 167 -3.35 6.02 0.10
C ASN A 167 -4.74 5.68 -0.39
N HIS A 168 -4.89 5.65 -1.71
CA HIS A 168 -6.10 5.28 -2.41
C HIS A 168 -5.73 4.44 -3.63
N ASN A 169 -6.25 3.23 -3.71
CA ASN A 169 -6.12 2.39 -4.89
C ASN A 169 -7.48 1.90 -5.37
N TRP A 170 -7.63 1.72 -6.67
CA TRP A 170 -8.88 1.21 -7.23
C TRP A 170 -8.66 0.57 -8.59
N GLY A 171 -9.61 -0.23 -9.01
CA GLY A 171 -9.52 -0.88 -10.29
C GLY A 171 -10.58 -1.93 -10.53
N SER A 172 -10.65 -2.42 -11.77
CA SER A 172 -11.59 -3.49 -12.12
C SER A 172 -10.99 -4.89 -12.01
N ARG A 173 -9.71 -5.00 -11.65
CA ARG A 173 -9.02 -6.25 -11.32
C ARG A 173 -7.72 -5.96 -10.59
N HIS A 174 -7.31 -6.84 -9.68
CA HIS A 174 -5.96 -6.76 -9.13
C HIS A 174 -4.92 -7.05 -10.22
N THR A 175 -3.75 -6.42 -10.09
CA THR A 175 -2.57 -6.72 -10.90
C THR A 175 -2.22 -8.21 -10.74
N ASP A 176 -1.84 -8.89 -11.83
CA ASP A 176 -1.74 -10.35 -11.82
C ASP A 176 -0.60 -10.89 -10.95
N TYR A 177 0.55 -10.19 -10.93
CA TYR A 177 1.74 -10.50 -10.15
C TYR A 177 2.53 -9.22 -9.85
N TYR A 178 2.80 -8.90 -8.58
CA TYR A 178 3.57 -7.70 -8.23
C TYR A 178 4.36 -7.82 -6.93
N ALA A 179 5.39 -6.97 -6.84
CA ALA A 179 5.96 -6.47 -5.59
C ALA A 179 5.65 -4.98 -5.45
N PHE A 180 5.25 -4.55 -4.25
CA PHE A 180 4.97 -3.15 -3.89
C PHE A 180 5.83 -2.76 -2.69
N GLY A 181 6.41 -1.56 -2.76
CA GLY A 181 7.32 -1.02 -1.76
C GLY A 181 6.97 0.42 -1.45
N GLN A 182 6.93 0.78 -0.17
CA GLN A 182 6.76 2.17 0.23
C GLN A 182 7.54 2.48 1.50
N VAL A 183 8.29 3.58 1.48
CA VAL A 183 9.00 4.14 2.64
C VAL A 183 8.50 5.57 2.82
N ALA A 184 7.98 5.88 4.00
CA ALA A 184 7.69 7.24 4.42
C ALA A 184 8.64 7.59 5.57
N GLY A 185 9.71 8.32 5.24
CA GLY A 185 10.82 8.63 6.13
C GLY A 185 11.85 7.51 6.19
N PHE A 186 13.06 7.81 5.69
CA PHE A 186 14.25 6.98 5.89
C PHE A 186 14.92 7.34 7.23
N ASP A 187 15.73 6.43 7.77
CA ASP A 187 16.41 6.57 9.07
C ASP A 187 17.45 7.69 9.04
N ASP A 188 18.14 7.83 7.91
CA ASP A 188 19.14 8.86 7.61
C ASP A 188 18.58 10.03 6.79
N ALA A 189 17.35 9.92 6.27
CA ALA A 189 16.68 10.98 5.52
C ALA A 189 15.17 10.98 5.83
N PRO A 190 14.76 11.48 7.01
CA PRO A 190 13.40 11.39 7.51
C PRO A 190 12.36 12.12 6.65
N ASP A 191 12.76 13.08 5.82
CA ASP A 191 11.87 13.83 4.93
C ASP A 191 11.70 13.18 3.55
N SER A 192 12.30 12.01 3.33
CA SER A 192 12.30 11.32 2.04
C SER A 192 11.21 10.28 1.94
N PHE A 193 10.58 10.20 0.77
CA PHE A 193 9.49 9.29 0.48
C PHE A 193 9.79 8.47 -0.76
N LEU A 194 9.54 7.17 -0.71
CA LEU A 194 9.66 6.25 -1.82
C LEU A 194 8.35 5.49 -2.00
N GLU A 195 7.83 5.43 -3.22
CA GLU A 195 6.93 4.36 -3.66
C GLU A 195 7.52 3.68 -4.89
N VAL A 196 7.49 2.36 -4.92
CA VAL A 196 7.98 1.56 -6.04
C VAL A 196 7.06 0.36 -6.22
N VAL A 197 6.84 -0.06 -7.46
CA VAL A 197 6.13 -1.29 -7.80
C VAL A 197 6.90 -1.99 -8.90
N SER A 198 7.06 -3.31 -8.82
CA SER A 198 7.47 -4.14 -9.95
C SER A 198 6.33 -5.10 -10.28
N ALA A 199 5.73 -4.98 -11.46
CA ALA A 199 4.54 -5.73 -11.83
C ALA A 199 4.63 -6.39 -13.20
N ARG A 200 4.01 -7.57 -13.34
CA ARG A 200 3.69 -8.18 -14.63
C ARG A 200 2.18 -8.25 -14.79
N LEU A 201 1.71 -7.87 -15.98
CA LEU A 201 0.30 -7.89 -16.35
C LEU A 201 0.04 -9.04 -17.33
N LYS A 202 -1.11 -9.68 -17.22
CA LYS A 202 -1.52 -10.76 -18.11
C LYS A 202 -2.65 -10.29 -19.04
N PHE A 203 -2.39 -10.36 -20.35
CA PHE A 203 -3.34 -10.07 -21.41
C PHE A 203 -3.61 -11.36 -22.21
N GLY A 204 -4.72 -12.02 -21.90
CA GLY A 204 -4.98 -13.37 -22.41
C GLY A 204 -3.87 -14.34 -21.95
N PRO A 205 -3.19 -15.05 -22.87
CA PRO A 205 -2.07 -15.93 -22.52
C PRO A 205 -0.73 -15.19 -22.35
N VAL A 206 -0.63 -13.93 -22.76
CA VAL A 206 0.65 -13.19 -22.84
C VAL A 206 0.91 -12.40 -21.58
N TRP A 207 2.12 -12.52 -21.05
CA TRP A 207 2.62 -11.69 -19.96
C TRP A 207 3.41 -10.50 -20.49
N THR A 208 3.22 -9.33 -19.88
CA THR A 208 4.11 -8.19 -20.14
C THR A 208 5.52 -8.47 -19.61
N PRO A 209 6.54 -7.72 -20.11
CA PRO A 209 7.76 -7.50 -19.36
C PRO A 209 7.47 -6.96 -17.95
N MET A 210 8.47 -7.02 -17.06
CA MET A 210 8.37 -6.38 -15.76
C MET A 210 8.28 -4.86 -15.94
N LEU A 211 7.20 -4.26 -15.43
CA LEU A 211 7.03 -2.82 -15.38
C LEU A 211 7.40 -2.35 -13.97
N THR A 212 8.35 -1.42 -13.87
CA THR A 212 8.81 -0.92 -12.56
C THR A 212 8.63 0.59 -12.40
N PRO A 213 7.39 1.10 -12.22
CA PRO A 213 7.18 2.49 -11.82
C PRO A 213 7.76 2.76 -10.43
N MET A 214 8.25 3.98 -10.26
CA MET A 214 8.84 4.45 -9.00
C MET A 214 8.70 5.96 -8.90
N VAL A 215 8.49 6.44 -7.67
CA VAL A 215 8.58 7.86 -7.32
C VAL A 215 9.45 7.96 -6.06
N LEU A 216 10.52 8.72 -6.15
CA LEU A 216 11.33 9.14 -5.00
C LEU A 216 11.16 10.64 -4.80
N ARG A 217 10.74 11.07 -3.61
CA ARG A 217 10.91 12.45 -3.16
C ARG A 217 12.07 12.52 -2.19
N HIS A 218 13.07 13.32 -2.52
CA HIS A 218 14.28 13.45 -1.73
C HIS A 218 14.88 14.84 -1.92
N ARG A 219 15.27 15.50 -0.81
CA ARG A 219 15.87 16.86 -0.81
C ARG A 219 15.07 17.88 -1.63
N GLY A 220 13.74 17.87 -1.46
CA GLY A 220 12.83 18.79 -2.14
C GLY A 220 12.61 18.51 -3.63
N GLN A 221 13.17 17.44 -4.19
CA GLN A 221 12.98 17.05 -5.59
C GLN A 221 12.13 15.79 -5.71
N GLU A 222 11.28 15.73 -6.74
CA GLU A 222 10.52 14.53 -7.10
C GLU A 222 11.13 13.88 -8.35
N HIS A 223 11.60 12.65 -8.20
CA HIS A 223 12.09 11.79 -9.28
C HIS A 223 11.03 10.75 -9.62
N ALA A 224 10.20 11.05 -10.62
CA ALA A 224 9.11 10.17 -11.07
C ALA A 224 9.49 9.38 -12.34
N PHE A 225 9.45 8.06 -12.23
CA PHE A 225 9.69 7.08 -13.30
C PHE A 225 8.39 6.36 -13.66
N VAL A 226 7.31 7.12 -13.90
CA VAL A 226 5.95 6.58 -14.03
C VAL A 226 5.47 6.47 -15.48
N ARG A 227 6.22 7.00 -16.46
CA ARG A 227 5.87 6.89 -17.89
C ARG A 227 6.25 5.52 -18.43
N LEU A 228 5.46 4.96 -19.34
CA LEU A 228 5.68 3.61 -19.88
C LEU A 228 7.12 3.32 -20.39
N PRO A 229 7.78 4.21 -21.16
CA PRO A 229 9.15 3.94 -21.59
C PRO A 229 10.18 3.96 -20.45
N GLN A 230 9.87 4.60 -19.32
CA GLN A 230 10.72 4.61 -18.13
C GLN A 230 10.49 3.33 -17.33
N THR A 231 9.22 2.94 -17.10
CA THR A 231 8.88 1.74 -16.34
C THR A 231 9.37 0.46 -17.00
N LEU A 232 9.42 0.41 -18.33
CA LEU A 232 9.97 -0.70 -19.11
C LEU A 232 11.50 -0.79 -19.05
N ARG A 233 12.20 0.35 -18.93
CA ARG A 233 13.67 0.40 -18.82
C ARG A 233 14.15 0.20 -17.39
N ALA A 234 13.30 0.51 -16.41
CA ALA A 234 13.57 0.29 -15.00
C ALA A 234 13.74 -1.21 -14.72
N ARG A 235 14.72 -1.52 -13.88
CA ARG A 235 14.98 -2.88 -13.41
C ARG A 235 14.06 -3.18 -12.24
N GLY A 236 13.50 -4.38 -12.25
CA GLY A 236 12.72 -4.91 -11.13
C GLY A 236 12.84 -6.42 -11.12
N ARG A 237 13.39 -6.97 -10.05
CA ARG A 237 13.51 -8.42 -9.86
C ARG A 237 13.26 -8.74 -8.40
N PHE A 238 12.19 -9.46 -8.14
CA PHE A 238 11.87 -9.94 -6.81
C PHE A 238 11.72 -11.46 -6.80
N ARG A 239 12.16 -12.03 -5.70
CA ARG A 239 11.78 -13.35 -5.19
C ARG A 239 10.99 -13.11 -3.90
N TYR A 240 10.46 -14.16 -3.28
CA TYR A 240 9.90 -13.98 -1.95
C TYR A 240 10.95 -13.40 -1.01
N PHE A 241 10.54 -12.40 -0.24
CA PHE A 241 11.32 -11.81 0.85
C PHE A 241 12.53 -10.94 0.42
N HIS A 242 12.84 -10.85 -0.88
CA HIS A 242 13.94 -10.03 -1.40
C HIS A 242 13.61 -9.44 -2.76
N TRP A 243 13.83 -8.14 -2.92
CA TRP A 243 13.53 -7.39 -4.12
C TRP A 243 14.60 -6.37 -4.44
N GLU A 244 15.12 -6.42 -5.67
CA GLU A 244 16.01 -5.41 -6.24
C GLU A 244 15.28 -4.61 -7.32
N PHE A 245 15.50 -3.30 -7.34
CA PHE A 245 14.97 -2.42 -8.37
C PHE A 245 15.94 -1.29 -8.70
N GLY A 246 15.69 -0.62 -9.82
CA GLY A 246 16.41 0.58 -10.16
C GLY A 246 15.83 1.29 -11.37
N ALA A 247 16.00 2.60 -11.41
CA ALA A 247 15.62 3.41 -12.55
C ALA A 247 16.62 4.54 -12.73
N GLU A 248 16.72 5.06 -13.95
CA GLU A 248 17.60 6.18 -14.24
C GLU A 248 17.03 7.07 -15.32
N ASN A 249 17.41 8.35 -15.27
CA ASN A 249 17.19 9.32 -16.33
C ASN A 249 18.51 10.05 -16.60
N HIS A 250 18.45 11.23 -17.23
CA HIS A 250 19.64 12.04 -17.54
C HIS A 250 20.27 12.68 -16.29
N ALA A 251 19.48 12.94 -15.24
CA ALA A 251 19.91 13.64 -14.04
C ALA A 251 20.30 12.68 -12.90
N VAL A 252 19.56 11.59 -12.71
CA VAL A 252 19.71 10.71 -11.54
C VAL A 252 19.72 9.23 -11.94
N LYS A 253 20.47 8.43 -11.19
CA LYS A 253 20.37 6.97 -11.15
C LYS A 253 19.99 6.53 -9.75
N ILE A 254 19.00 5.65 -9.65
CA ILE A 254 18.50 5.10 -8.40
C ILE A 254 18.61 3.57 -8.47
N ALA A 255 19.19 2.98 -7.44
CA ALA A 255 19.24 1.53 -7.25
C ALA A 255 18.79 1.21 -5.82
N GLY A 256 17.88 0.26 -5.67
CA GLY A 256 17.29 -0.06 -4.37
C GLY A 256 17.14 -1.55 -4.13
N GLU A 257 17.11 -1.90 -2.86
CA GLU A 257 16.81 -3.22 -2.36
C GLU A 257 15.81 -3.11 -1.21
N ILE A 258 14.78 -3.96 -1.23
CA ILE A 258 13.84 -4.16 -0.13
C ILE A 258 13.86 -5.64 0.27
N SER A 259 13.99 -5.91 1.56
CA SER A 259 13.99 -7.27 2.10
C SER A 259 13.46 -7.34 3.52
N ALA A 260 12.87 -8.47 3.87
CA ALA A 260 12.38 -8.78 5.21
C ALA A 260 12.48 -10.28 5.45
N PRO A 261 12.70 -10.74 6.69
CA PRO A 261 12.57 -12.16 6.99
C PRO A 261 11.12 -12.61 6.82
N ARG A 262 10.91 -13.90 6.55
CA ARG A 262 9.58 -14.45 6.24
C ARG A 262 8.57 -14.21 7.37
N GLU A 263 9.00 -14.36 8.61
CA GLU A 263 8.22 -14.15 9.82
C GLU A 263 7.71 -12.72 9.99
N ALA A 264 8.32 -11.74 9.30
CA ALA A 264 7.84 -10.36 9.28
C ALA A 264 6.66 -10.14 8.31
N PHE A 265 6.19 -11.19 7.62
CA PHE A 265 5.05 -11.13 6.71
C PHE A 265 3.81 -11.76 7.32
N VAL A 266 2.68 -11.10 7.07
CA VAL A 266 1.34 -11.64 7.25
C VAL A 266 0.76 -12.01 5.89
N GLY A 267 0.19 -13.21 5.75
CA GLY A 267 -0.50 -13.63 4.54
C GLY A 267 -1.98 -13.23 4.55
N LEU A 268 -2.45 -12.63 3.45
CA LEU A 268 -3.81 -12.14 3.25
C LEU A 268 -4.45 -12.76 2.00
N THR A 269 -5.78 -12.89 2.03
CA THR A 269 -6.62 -13.36 0.92
C THR A 269 -7.34 -12.20 0.26
N TYR A 270 -6.93 -11.82 -0.94
CA TYR A 270 -7.63 -10.79 -1.72
C TYR A 270 -8.60 -11.43 -2.71
N TYR A 271 -9.87 -11.05 -2.60
CA TYR A 271 -10.84 -11.35 -3.66
C TYR A 271 -10.52 -10.55 -4.91
N ASN A 272 -10.58 -11.20 -6.07
CA ASN A 272 -10.32 -10.54 -7.33
C ASN A 272 -11.64 -10.32 -8.08
N PRO A 273 -11.98 -9.10 -8.53
CA PRO A 273 -13.29 -8.83 -9.13
C PRO A 273 -13.66 -9.71 -10.34
N PRO A 274 -12.73 -10.12 -11.22
CA PRO A 274 -13.03 -11.10 -12.28
C PRO A 274 -13.25 -12.54 -11.78
N GLY A 275 -12.99 -12.83 -10.51
CA GLY A 275 -13.08 -14.15 -9.89
C GLY A 275 -11.76 -14.64 -9.28
N GLY A 276 -11.90 -15.56 -8.32
CA GLY A 276 -10.80 -16.19 -7.60
C GLY A 276 -10.21 -15.34 -6.48
N ILE A 277 -9.16 -15.88 -5.86
CA ILE A 277 -8.42 -15.24 -4.77
C ILE A 277 -6.94 -15.09 -5.12
N LYS A 278 -6.32 -14.03 -4.61
CA LYS A 278 -4.88 -13.77 -4.67
C LYS A 278 -4.31 -13.82 -3.27
N HIS A 279 -3.11 -14.39 -3.11
CA HIS A 279 -2.38 -14.28 -1.85
C HIS A 279 -1.56 -13.00 -1.88
N CYS A 280 -1.74 -12.16 -0.86
CA CYS A 280 -0.90 -11.00 -0.61
C CYS A 280 -0.04 -11.29 0.61
N LEU A 281 1.28 -11.32 0.44
CA LEU A 281 2.23 -11.38 1.53
C LEU A 281 2.53 -9.94 1.91
N ASN A 282 2.21 -9.55 3.13
CA ASN A 282 2.25 -8.16 3.54
C ASN A 282 3.16 -7.97 4.75
N SER A 283 4.18 -7.13 4.60
CA SER A 283 4.98 -6.63 5.71
C SER A 283 4.91 -5.10 5.75
N LYS A 284 4.98 -4.57 6.96
CA LYS A 284 5.21 -3.15 7.23
C LYS A 284 6.51 -2.91 7.98
N LEU A 285 7.31 -3.95 8.18
CA LEU A 285 8.57 -3.92 8.94
C LEU A 285 9.79 -4.31 8.08
N ALA A 286 9.67 -4.21 6.76
CA ALA A 286 10.80 -4.52 5.89
C ALA A 286 11.90 -3.46 5.97
N SER A 287 13.08 -3.88 5.56
CA SER A 287 14.22 -2.99 5.35
C SER A 287 14.24 -2.48 3.92
N CYS A 288 14.79 -1.28 3.73
CA CYS A 288 15.07 -0.70 2.43
C CYS A 288 16.46 -0.08 2.45
N ARG A 289 17.25 -0.35 1.41
CA ARG A 289 18.48 0.39 1.12
C ARG A 289 18.38 0.97 -0.27
N LEU A 290 18.49 2.29 -0.38
CA LEU A 290 18.42 3.02 -1.64
C LEU A 290 19.76 3.71 -1.89
N THR A 291 20.29 3.64 -3.09
CA THR A 291 21.44 4.42 -3.55
C THR A 291 20.97 5.40 -4.61
N VAL A 292 21.22 6.68 -4.38
CA VAL A 292 20.90 7.79 -5.30
C VAL A 292 22.21 8.37 -5.81
N THR A 293 22.40 8.37 -7.12
CA THR A 293 23.58 8.93 -7.79
C THR A 293 23.16 10.12 -8.65
N ASP A 294 23.71 11.28 -8.36
CA ASP A 294 23.62 12.46 -9.22
C ASP A 294 24.58 12.27 -10.40
N LYS A 295 24.05 12.29 -11.62
CA LYS A 295 24.86 12.05 -12.83
C LYS A 295 25.68 13.24 -13.28
N SER A 296 25.35 14.44 -12.81
CA SER A 296 26.09 15.66 -13.15
C SER A 296 27.35 15.82 -12.29
N THR A 297 27.25 15.50 -11.00
CA THR A 297 28.35 15.63 -10.04
C THR A 297 29.10 14.31 -9.80
N GLY A 298 28.47 13.17 -10.11
CA GLY A 298 28.95 11.84 -9.71
C GLY A 298 28.74 11.54 -8.22
N GLY A 299 28.14 12.47 -7.46
CA GLY A 299 27.87 12.30 -6.04
C GLY A 299 26.90 11.15 -5.78
N GLN A 300 27.17 10.39 -4.72
CA GLN A 300 26.35 9.24 -4.34
C GLN A 300 25.94 9.33 -2.87
N GLU A 301 24.66 9.07 -2.62
CA GLU A 301 24.08 9.00 -1.29
C GLU A 301 23.37 7.65 -1.11
N THR A 302 23.41 7.12 0.12
CA THR A 302 22.65 5.93 0.50
C THR A 302 21.62 6.30 1.54
N LEU A 303 20.37 5.93 1.30
CA LEU A 303 19.26 6.07 2.24
C LEU A 303 18.90 4.70 2.80
N LYS A 304 18.60 4.61 4.09
CA LYS A 304 18.28 3.34 4.77
C LYS A 304 16.99 3.45 5.57
N ALA A 305 16.19 2.41 5.55
CA ALA A 305 15.08 2.22 6.47
C ALA A 305 15.20 0.80 7.03
N GLN A 306 15.38 0.63 8.34
CA GLN A 306 15.60 -0.69 8.92
C GLN A 306 14.29 -1.49 9.07
N HIS A 307 13.21 -0.84 9.48
CA HIS A 307 11.92 -1.49 9.79
C HIS A 307 10.71 -0.60 9.44
N ARG A 308 10.85 0.31 8.47
CA ARG A 308 9.82 1.30 8.10
C ARG A 308 9.32 1.17 6.66
N THR A 309 9.64 0.04 6.03
CA THR A 309 9.29 -0.24 4.65
C THR A 309 8.05 -1.13 4.59
N ALA A 310 7.02 -0.64 3.90
CA ALA A 310 5.96 -1.50 3.40
C ALA A 310 6.52 -2.38 2.30
N PHE A 311 6.34 -3.70 2.40
CA PHE A 311 6.72 -4.64 1.37
C PHE A 311 5.58 -5.64 1.16
N GLU A 312 4.98 -5.61 -0.03
CA GLU A 312 3.89 -6.50 -0.40
C GLU A 312 4.25 -7.33 -1.63
N ILE A 313 3.85 -8.60 -1.64
CA ILE A 313 3.99 -9.49 -2.79
C ILE A 313 2.62 -10.09 -3.08
N LEU A 314 2.09 -9.87 -4.28
CA LEU A 314 0.84 -10.51 -4.72
C LEU A 314 1.14 -11.64 -5.69
N THR A 315 0.61 -12.83 -5.37
CA THR A 315 0.93 -14.07 -6.09
C THR A 315 -0.24 -15.05 -6.17
N ASP A 316 -0.24 -15.87 -7.22
CA ASP A 316 -1.10 -17.06 -7.36
C ASP A 316 -0.44 -18.32 -6.80
N ASP A 317 0.87 -18.28 -6.56
CA ASP A 317 1.58 -19.39 -5.94
C ASP A 317 1.09 -19.59 -4.49
N ARG A 318 1.07 -20.84 -4.06
CA ARG A 318 0.58 -21.30 -2.75
C ARG A 318 1.69 -21.95 -1.92
N THR A 319 2.90 -22.06 -2.48
CA THR A 319 4.08 -22.68 -1.88
C THR A 319 5.01 -21.68 -1.19
N HIS A 320 4.63 -20.40 -1.13
CA HIS A 320 5.42 -19.30 -0.54
C HIS A 320 5.72 -19.43 0.96
N GLY A 321 5.09 -20.37 1.67
CA GLY A 321 5.43 -20.71 3.06
C GLY A 321 5.06 -19.66 4.12
N VAL A 322 4.18 -18.71 3.80
CA VAL A 322 3.63 -17.73 4.74
C VAL A 322 2.21 -18.15 5.12
N PRO A 323 1.86 -18.28 6.40
CA PRO A 323 0.50 -18.59 6.81
C PRO A 323 -0.50 -17.51 6.41
N ILE A 324 -1.65 -17.92 5.85
CA ILE A 324 -2.77 -17.02 5.57
C ILE A 324 -3.57 -16.78 6.86
N ARG A 325 -3.70 -15.52 7.27
CA ARG A 325 -4.38 -15.11 8.50
C ARG A 325 -5.80 -14.63 8.25
N VAL A 326 -6.02 -13.89 7.15
CA VAL A 326 -7.28 -13.24 6.79
C VAL A 326 -7.57 -13.29 5.30
#